data_AF-A0A9E2L2A5-F1
#
_entry.id   AF-A0A9E2L2A5-F1
#
_cell.length_a   1.000
_cell.length_b   1.000
_cell.length_c   1.000
_cell.angle_alpha   90.00
_cell.angle_beta   90.00
_cell.angle_gamma   90.00
#
_symmetry.space_group_name_H-M   'P 1'
#
loop_
_entity.id
_entity.type
_entity.pdbx_description
1 polymer ?
#
loop_
_entity_poly.entity_id
_entity_poly.type
_entity_poly.pdbx_seq_one_letter_code
_entity_poly.pdbx_strand_id
1 'polypeptide(L)'
;YRKVKELIERQQKDYDWEFIFLGANIDAGEEAAKIGIAPEQAVRYECDSAGTLLNFEVLGEAMCSVREGKKLNRSWKKDIEKYYGEKER
;
A
#
# COMPACT_ATOMS: atom_id res chain seq x y z
N TYR A 1 -14.66 11.54 -3.94
CA TYR A 1 -14.25 10.30 -3.24
C TYR A 1 -15.31 9.63 -2.38
N ARG A 2 -16.42 10.30 -1.99
CA ARG A 2 -17.41 9.77 -1.04
C ARG A 2 -17.92 8.34 -1.32
N LYS A 3 -18.41 8.06 -2.54
CA LYS A 3 -18.89 6.71 -2.91
C LYS A 3 -17.80 5.63 -2.84
N VAL A 4 -16.58 5.96 -3.24
CA VAL A 4 -15.44 5.02 -3.24
C VAL A 4 -15.03 4.70 -1.80
N LYS A 5 -14.99 5.73 -0.94
CA LYS A 5 -14.75 5.58 0.48
C LYS A 5 -15.80 4.71 1.18
N GLU A 6 -17.07 4.96 0.93
CA GLU A 6 -18.18 4.15 1.47
C GLU A 6 -18.08 2.68 1.03
N LEU A 7 -17.64 2.40 -0.19
CA LEU A 7 -17.40 1.03 -0.67
C LEU A 7 -16.19 0.38 0.01
N ILE A 8 -15.06 1.10 0.12
CA ILE A 8 -13.86 0.57 0.79
C ILE A 8 -14.16 0.23 2.25
N GLU A 9 -14.80 1.15 2.98
CA GLU A 9 -15.16 0.95 4.39
C GLU A 9 -16.14 -0.23 4.57
N ARG A 10 -17.13 -0.36 3.67
CA ARG A 10 -18.06 -1.49 3.69
C ARG A 10 -17.35 -2.81 3.44
N GLN A 11 -16.45 -2.86 2.46
CA GLN A 11 -15.70 -4.06 2.13
C GLN A 11 -14.74 -4.47 3.25
N GLN A 12 -14.10 -3.51 3.91
CA GLN A 12 -13.29 -3.74 5.10
C GLN A 12 -14.13 -4.30 6.27
N LYS A 13 -15.31 -3.73 6.53
CA LYS A 13 -16.15 -4.08 7.68
C LYS A 13 -16.93 -5.39 7.50
N ASP A 14 -17.55 -5.57 6.35
CA ASP A 14 -18.49 -6.67 6.12
C ASP A 14 -17.78 -7.93 5.60
N TYR A 15 -16.58 -7.78 5.03
CA TYR A 15 -15.87 -8.86 4.33
C TYR A 15 -14.38 -8.97 4.69
N ASP A 16 -13.89 -8.21 5.67
CA ASP A 16 -12.49 -8.20 6.11
C ASP A 16 -11.48 -7.96 4.96
N TRP A 17 -11.86 -7.16 3.96
CA TRP A 17 -10.95 -6.83 2.86
C TRP A 17 -9.80 -5.94 3.37
N GLU A 18 -8.58 -6.28 2.98
CA GLU A 18 -7.41 -5.42 3.16
C GLU A 18 -7.06 -4.73 1.83
N PHE A 19 -6.82 -3.43 1.87
CA PHE A 19 -6.52 -2.63 0.68
C PHE A 19 -5.10 -2.11 0.77
N ILE A 20 -4.38 -2.14 -0.36
CA ILE A 20 -3.07 -1.51 -0.52
C ILE A 20 -3.19 -0.44 -1.60
N PHE A 21 -2.66 0.75 -1.33
CA PHE A 21 -2.66 1.86 -2.26
C PHE A 21 -1.24 2.16 -2.75
N LEU A 22 -1.02 2.02 -4.06
CA LEU A 22 0.22 2.39 -4.73
C LEU A 22 0.02 3.71 -5.47
N GLY A 23 0.56 4.79 -4.90
CA GLY A 23 0.48 6.13 -5.49
C GLY A 23 1.70 6.41 -6.35
N ALA A 24 1.55 6.48 -7.68
CA ALA A 24 2.64 6.86 -8.57
C ALA A 24 2.97 8.36 -8.41
N ASN A 25 4.16 8.68 -7.91
CA ASN A 25 4.70 10.05 -7.87
C ASN A 25 3.85 11.09 -7.09
N ILE A 26 3.06 10.67 -6.09
CA ILE A 26 2.21 11.54 -5.25
C ILE A 26 2.38 11.20 -3.76
N ASP A 27 1.87 12.06 -2.87
CA ASP A 27 1.67 11.68 -1.46
C ASP A 27 0.59 10.59 -1.39
N ALA A 28 1.04 9.34 -1.45
CA ALA A 28 0.19 8.18 -1.45
C ALA A 28 -0.63 8.08 -0.15
N GLY A 29 -0.10 8.56 0.97
CA GLY A 29 -0.78 8.52 2.26
C GLY A 29 -1.97 9.47 2.32
N GLU A 30 -1.78 10.72 1.87
CA GLU A 30 -2.86 11.72 1.86
C GLU A 30 -3.99 11.32 0.90
N GLU A 31 -3.64 10.84 -0.30
CA GLU A 31 -4.64 10.41 -1.30
C GLU A 31 -5.37 9.13 -0.90
N ALA A 32 -4.67 8.18 -0.27
CA ALA A 32 -5.29 6.98 0.30
C ALA A 32 -6.34 7.34 1.38
N ALA A 33 -6.02 8.29 2.25
CA ALA A 33 -6.94 8.73 3.31
C ALA A 33 -8.24 9.34 2.74
N LYS A 34 -8.15 10.06 1.61
CA LYS A 34 -9.31 10.64 0.92
C LYS A 34 -10.30 9.58 0.43
N ILE A 35 -9.82 8.36 0.15
CA ILE A 35 -10.64 7.22 -0.28
C ILE A 35 -10.88 6.19 0.82
N GLY A 36 -10.47 6.44 2.07
CA GLY A 36 -10.74 5.52 3.18
C GLY A 36 -9.73 4.39 3.35
N ILE A 37 -8.58 4.46 2.69
CA ILE A 37 -7.47 3.53 2.92
C ILE A 37 -6.55 4.15 3.97
N ALA A 38 -6.10 3.34 4.94
CA ALA A 38 -5.18 3.81 5.97
C ALA A 38 -3.83 4.23 5.32
N PRO A 39 -3.25 5.39 5.68
CA PRO A 39 -1.95 5.83 5.13
C PRO A 39 -0.83 4.81 5.31
N GLU A 40 -0.92 3.93 6.30
CA GLU A 40 0.06 2.87 6.52
C GLU A 40 -0.06 1.70 5.56
N GLN A 41 -1.17 1.61 4.83
CA GLN A 41 -1.37 0.71 3.70
C GLN A 41 -1.14 1.42 2.36
N ALA A 42 -0.61 2.63 2.39
CA ALA A 42 -0.23 3.38 1.20
C ALA A 42 1.29 3.45 1.07
N VAL A 43 1.77 3.30 -0.17
CA VAL A 43 3.17 3.44 -0.56
C VAL A 43 3.29 4.26 -1.83
N ARG A 44 4.38 5.01 -1.91
CA ARG A 44 4.74 5.70 -3.14
C ARG A 44 5.36 4.71 -4.12
N TYR A 45 4.82 4.69 -5.33
CA TYR A 45 5.33 3.88 -6.43
C TYR A 45 6.36 4.69 -7.22
N GLU A 46 7.57 4.16 -7.33
CA GLU A 46 8.65 4.69 -8.17
C GLU A 46 8.69 3.96 -9.51
N CYS A 47 8.56 4.72 -10.59
CA CYS A 47 8.43 4.21 -11.96
C CYS A 47 9.78 4.01 -12.66
N ASP A 48 10.79 3.55 -11.91
CA ASP A 48 12.03 3.04 -12.52
C ASP A 48 12.08 1.50 -12.42
N SER A 49 13.05 0.90 -13.10
CA SER A 49 13.17 -0.56 -13.17
C SER A 49 13.41 -1.21 -11.80
N ALA A 50 14.20 -0.58 -10.94
CA ALA A 50 14.54 -1.10 -9.62
C ALA A 50 13.38 -0.94 -8.63
N GLY A 51 12.75 0.24 -8.58
CA GLY A 51 11.57 0.54 -7.78
C GLY A 51 10.36 -0.29 -8.21
N THR A 52 10.16 -0.52 -9.51
CA THR A 52 9.09 -1.40 -9.99
C THR A 52 9.31 -2.83 -9.51
N LEU A 53 10.51 -3.38 -9.69
CA LEU A 53 10.83 -4.74 -9.24
C LEU A 53 10.61 -4.88 -7.73
N LEU A 54 11.19 -3.97 -6.94
CA LEU A 54 11.08 -3.97 -5.48
C LEU A 54 9.62 -3.89 -5.02
N ASN A 55 8.82 -3.01 -5.62
CA ASN A 55 7.41 -2.87 -5.29
C ASN A 55 6.67 -4.20 -5.48
N PHE A 56 6.88 -4.88 -6.60
CA PHE A 56 6.20 -6.16 -6.86
C PHE A 56 6.72 -7.32 -6.00
N GLU A 57 8.01 -7.36 -5.68
CA GLU A 57 8.59 -8.36 -4.77
C GLU A 57 7.99 -8.24 -3.37
N VAL A 58 8.03 -7.02 -2.81
CA VAL A 58 7.50 -6.71 -1.49
C VAL A 58 6.00 -6.97 -1.39
N LEU A 59 5.23 -6.59 -2.42
CA LEU A 59 3.81 -6.90 -2.50
C LEU A 59 3.57 -8.42 -2.56
N GLY A 60 4.41 -9.16 -3.30
CA GLY A 60 4.34 -10.61 -3.37
C GLY A 60 4.54 -11.28 -2.02
N GLU A 61 5.55 -10.86 -1.26
CA GLU A 61 5.79 -11.34 0.10
C GLU A 61 4.65 -11.00 1.06
N ALA A 62 4.12 -9.78 0.96
CA ALA A 62 2.98 -9.35 1.74
C ALA A 62 1.73 -10.17 1.43
N MET A 63 1.45 -10.45 0.15
CA MET A 63 0.35 -11.31 -0.28
C MET A 63 0.52 -12.74 0.21
N CYS A 64 1.73 -13.31 0.16
CA CYS A 64 2.00 -14.64 0.73
C CYS A 64 1.71 -14.68 2.23
N SER A 65 2.13 -13.65 2.98
CA SER A 65 1.83 -13.54 4.42
C SER A 65 0.33 -13.48 4.70
N VAL A 66 -0.42 -12.71 3.89
CA VAL A 66 -1.89 -12.63 4.01
C VAL A 66 -2.55 -13.97 3.70
N ARG A 67 -2.06 -14.71 2.70
CA ARG A 67 -2.55 -16.06 2.38
C ARG A 67 -2.30 -17.07 3.49
N GLU A 68 -1.27 -16.87 4.31
CA GLU A 68 -1.01 -17.65 5.52
C GLU A 68 -1.93 -17.28 6.69
N GLY A 69 -2.85 -16.32 6.51
CA GLY A 69 -3.79 -15.85 7.54
C GLY A 69 -3.20 -14.76 8.45
N LYS A 70 -2.04 -14.19 8.13
CA LYS A 70 -1.47 -13.06 8.87
C LYS A 70 -2.09 -11.76 8.35
N LYS A 71 -2.39 -10.82 9.25
CA LYS A 71 -2.81 -9.47 8.84
C LYS A 71 -1.66 -8.73 8.18
N LEU A 72 -1.96 -7.84 7.23
CA LEU A 72 -0.94 -7.00 6.61
C LEU A 72 -0.36 -6.04 7.65
N ASN A 73 0.89 -6.29 8.05
CA ASN A 73 1.55 -5.52 9.11
C ASN A 73 2.29 -4.32 8.53
N ARG A 74 2.46 -3.22 9.28
CA ARG A 74 3.16 -2.01 8.77
C ARG A 74 4.58 -2.26 8.26
N SER A 75 5.22 -3.39 8.62
CA SER A 75 6.56 -3.71 8.15
C SER A 75 6.63 -4.10 6.68
N TRP A 76 5.52 -4.47 6.03
CA TRP A 76 5.53 -4.88 4.62
C TRP A 76 6.17 -3.80 3.73
N LYS A 77 5.93 -2.51 3.99
CA LYS A 77 6.40 -1.42 3.14
C LYS A 77 7.79 -0.85 3.46
N LYS A 78 8.49 -1.40 4.47
CA LYS A 78 9.77 -0.83 4.94
C LYS A 78 10.82 -0.74 3.86
N ASP A 79 10.94 -1.76 3.03
CA ASP A 79 11.97 -1.80 1.99
C ASP A 79 11.68 -0.80 0.87
N ILE A 80 10.41 -0.58 0.54
CA ILE A 80 9.96 0.45 -0.40
C ILE A 80 10.27 1.86 0.15
N GLU A 81 9.93 2.12 1.42
CA GLU A 81 10.22 3.41 2.08
C GLU A 81 11.73 3.68 2.19
N LYS A 82 12.52 2.64 2.48
CA LYS A 82 13.99 2.73 2.52
C LYS A 82 14.58 3.07 1.15
N TYR A 83 14.15 2.37 0.10
CA TYR A 83 14.60 2.62 -1.27
C TYR A 83 14.32 4.07 -1.69
N TYR A 84 13.14 4.58 -1.33
CA TYR A 84 12.79 5.98 -1.59
C TYR A 84 13.69 6.97 -0.83
N GLY A 85 13.93 6.75 0.46
CA GLY A 85 14.81 7.60 1.26
C GLY A 85 16.28 7.61 0.81
N GLU A 86 16.75 6.54 0.17
CA GLU A 86 18.08 6.47 -0.46
C GLU A 86 18.15 7.26 -1.77
N LYS A 87 17.04 7.41 -2.49
CA LYS A 87 16.96 8.14 -3.77
C LYS A 87 16.78 9.65 -3.64
N GLU A 88 16.24 10.14 -2.52
CA GLU A 88 16.13 11.58 -2.24
C GLU A 88 17.43 12.21 -1.71
N ARG A 89 18.45 11.39 -1.41
CA ARG A 89 19.79 11.84 -0.98
C ARG A 89 20.73 12.08 -2.16
#